data_AF-A0A3S0D8H6-F1
#
_entry.id   AF-A0A3S0D8H6-F1
#
_cell.length_a   1.000
_cell.length_b   1.000
_cell.length_c   1.000
_cell.angle_alpha   90.00
_cell.angle_beta   90.00
_cell.angle_gamma   90.00
#
_symmetry.space_group_name_H-M   'P 1'
#
loop_
_entity.id
_entity.type
_entity.pdbx_description
1 polymer ?
#
loop_
_entity_poly.entity_id
_entity_poly.type
_entity_poly.pdbx_seq_one_letter_code
_entity_poly.pdbx_strand_id
1 'polypeptide(L)'
;MDHSDDDHPATPTDRDWHHEEPGRWPDRADVVVIGAGLAGLTAAAAATRAGARAVVLDAHSGGGRAAVRRVALSGTSGAAVFNDGPRALYLGGPGHEVLRRLGIRPRGHKPPTRGSRVSL
;
A
#
# COMPACT_ATOMS: atom_id res chain seq x y z
N MET A 1 15.84 18.00 -23.48
CA MET A 1 14.91 16.88 -23.34
C MET A 1 13.88 17.30 -22.31
N ASP A 2 12.65 17.50 -22.76
CA ASP A 2 11.48 17.84 -21.96
C ASP A 2 11.15 16.65 -21.04
N HIS A 3 11.36 16.83 -19.74
CA HIS A 3 10.82 15.96 -18.71
C HIS A 3 9.50 16.58 -18.28
N SER A 4 8.44 16.23 -18.99
CA SER A 4 7.08 16.50 -18.59
C SER A 4 6.89 15.83 -17.22
N ASP A 5 6.68 16.64 -16.19
CA ASP A 5 6.28 16.21 -14.87
C ASP A 5 4.91 15.51 -15.01
N ASP A 6 4.94 14.18 -15.10
CA ASP A 6 3.74 13.36 -14.97
C ASP A 6 3.15 13.62 -13.58
N ASP A 7 2.00 14.29 -13.58
CA ASP A 7 1.15 14.62 -12.43
C ASP A 7 0.65 13.33 -11.76
N HIS A 8 1.52 12.72 -10.96
CA HIS A 8 1.24 11.49 -10.24
C HIS A 8 0.74 11.87 -8.84
N PRO A 9 -0.46 11.42 -8.42
CA PRO A 9 -0.93 11.72 -7.08
C PRO A 9 0.10 11.19 -6.08
N ALA A 10 0.45 12.04 -5.11
CA ALA A 10 1.37 11.69 -4.04
C ALA A 10 0.94 10.37 -3.41
N THR A 11 1.91 9.48 -3.12
CA THR A 11 1.60 8.24 -2.41
C THR A 11 1.09 8.62 -1.02
N PRO A 12 -0.14 8.23 -0.63
CA PRO A 12 -0.69 8.60 0.67
C PRO A 12 0.30 8.22 1.77
N THR A 13 0.85 9.23 2.42
CA THR A 13 1.75 9.12 3.56
C THR A 13 0.92 8.89 4.82
N ASP A 14 1.59 8.58 5.93
CA ASP A 14 0.97 8.48 7.25
C ASP A 14 0.11 9.70 7.63
N ARG A 15 0.37 10.87 7.02
CA ARG A 15 -0.37 12.13 7.23
C ARG A 15 -1.63 12.25 6.39
N ASP A 16 -1.77 11.46 5.33
CA ASP A 16 -2.93 11.46 4.43
C ASP A 16 -4.00 10.47 4.92
N TRP A 17 -3.66 9.62 5.90
CA TRP A 17 -4.64 8.91 6.70
C TRP A 17 -5.16 9.87 7.76
N HIS A 18 -6.36 10.39 7.52
CA HIS A 18 -7.05 11.23 8.47
C HIS A 18 -7.15 10.53 9.84
N HIS A 19 -6.47 11.07 10.86
CA HIS A 19 -6.86 10.93 12.26
C HIS A 19 -8.11 11.76 12.53
N GLU A 20 -9.11 11.70 11.65
CA GLU A 20 -10.42 12.20 12.00
C GLU A 20 -11.02 11.21 12.99
N GLU A 21 -11.43 11.70 14.16
CA GLU A 21 -12.46 11.03 14.96
C GLU A 21 -13.52 10.59 13.95
N PRO A 22 -13.73 9.28 13.76
CA PRO A 22 -14.57 8.83 12.68
C PRO A 22 -15.91 9.54 12.85
N GLY A 23 -16.22 10.44 11.91
CA GLY A 23 -17.57 10.96 11.78
C GLY A 23 -18.52 9.77 11.81
N ARG A 24 -19.74 9.98 12.33
CA ARG A 24 -20.74 8.94 12.60
C ARG A 24 -20.51 7.65 11.79
N TRP A 25 -20.07 6.60 12.49
CA TRP A 25 -19.87 5.29 11.90
C TRP A 25 -21.09 4.88 11.06
N PRO A 26 -20.89 4.25 9.89
CA PRO A 26 -22.02 3.77 9.12
C PRO A 26 -22.83 2.78 9.95
N ASP A 27 -24.15 2.97 10.03
CA ASP A 27 -25.03 2.09 10.82
C ASP A 27 -25.10 0.66 10.26
N ARG A 28 -24.69 0.48 8.99
CA ARG A 28 -24.69 -0.80 8.27
C ARG A 28 -23.52 -0.89 7.31
N ALA A 29 -22.95 -2.09 7.22
CA ALA A 29 -22.01 -2.49 6.19
C ALA A 29 -22.41 -3.87 5.67
N ASP A 30 -22.16 -4.12 4.39
CA ASP A 30 -22.39 -5.44 3.79
C ASP A 30 -21.18 -6.35 4.06
N VAL A 31 -19.98 -5.77 4.16
CA VAL A 31 -18.73 -6.45 4.53
C VAL A 31 -17.94 -5.60 5.52
N VAL A 32 -17.46 -6.21 6.60
CA VAL A 32 -16.50 -5.60 7.53
C VAL A 32 -15.17 -6.35 7.43
N VAL A 33 -14.09 -5.62 7.18
CA VAL A 33 -12.73 -6.16 7.08
C VAL A 33 -11.91 -5.66 8.26
N ILE A 34 -11.34 -6.60 9.03
CA ILE A 34 -10.46 -6.29 10.15
C ILE A 34 -9.00 -6.40 9.68
N GLY A 35 -8.29 -5.28 9.70
CA GLY A 35 -6.90 -5.12 9.26
C GLY A 35 -6.78 -4.41 7.92
N ALA A 36 -6.16 -3.23 7.92
CA ALA A 36 -5.78 -2.41 6.77
C ALA A 36 -4.38 -2.77 6.22
N GLY A 37 -3.98 -4.04 6.29
CA GLY A 37 -2.83 -4.58 5.57
C GLY A 37 -3.15 -4.87 4.09
N LEU A 38 -2.15 -5.30 3.31
CA LEU A 38 -2.32 -5.61 1.87
C LEU A 38 -3.50 -6.56 1.59
N ALA A 39 -3.65 -7.62 2.40
CA ALA A 39 -4.72 -8.59 2.24
C ALA A 39 -6.10 -7.97 2.51
N GLY A 40 -6.26 -7.24 3.62
CA GLY A 40 -7.53 -6.62 3.99
C GLY A 40 -7.94 -5.50 3.04
N LEU A 41 -6.99 -4.63 2.64
CA LEU A 41 -7.25 -3.60 1.63
C LEU A 41 -7.64 -4.22 0.28
N THR A 42 -6.99 -5.31 -0.12
CA THR A 42 -7.36 -6.06 -1.33
C THR A 42 -8.77 -6.66 -1.21
N ALA A 43 -9.10 -7.26 -0.06
CA ALA A 43 -10.40 -7.87 0.17
C ALA A 43 -11.52 -6.82 0.15
N ALA A 44 -11.31 -5.68 0.81
CA ALA A 44 -12.24 -4.56 0.80
C ALA A 44 -12.44 -4.01 -0.62
N ALA A 45 -11.35 -3.80 -1.37
CA ALA A 45 -11.43 -3.34 -2.76
C ALA A 45 -12.17 -4.35 -3.66
N ALA A 46 -11.94 -5.65 -3.47
CA ALA A 46 -12.66 -6.69 -4.20
C ALA A 46 -14.16 -6.69 -3.86
N ALA A 47 -14.52 -6.57 -2.58
CA ALA A 47 -15.91 -6.49 -2.12
C ALA A 47 -16.61 -5.24 -2.69
N THR A 48 -15.97 -4.08 -2.65
CA THR A 48 -16.51 -2.84 -3.22
C THR A 48 -16.69 -2.94 -4.73
N ARG A 49 -15.75 -3.55 -5.47
CA ARG A 49 -15.92 -3.79 -6.92
C ARG A 49 -17.07 -4.75 -7.25
N ALA A 50 -17.45 -5.60 -6.31
CA ALA A 50 -18.63 -6.47 -6.42
C ALA A 50 -19.94 -5.77 -5.98
N GLY A 51 -19.89 -4.49 -5.59
CA GLY A 51 -21.04 -3.69 -5.21
C GLY A 51 -21.35 -3.66 -3.71
N ALA A 52 -20.52 -4.29 -2.87
CA ALA A 52 -20.72 -4.28 -1.41
C ALA A 52 -20.22 -2.97 -0.78
N ARG A 53 -20.94 -2.47 0.25
CA ARG A 53 -20.43 -1.43 1.14
C ARG A 53 -19.48 -2.07 2.15
N ALA A 54 -18.19 -1.92 1.90
CA ALA A 54 -17.13 -2.45 2.74
C ALA A 54 -16.64 -1.39 3.74
N VAL A 55 -16.46 -1.78 5.00
CA VAL A 55 -15.80 -0.98 6.04
C VAL A 55 -14.51 -1.69 6.45
N VAL A 56 -13.38 -0.95 6.47
CA VAL A 56 -12.09 -1.46 6.94
C VAL A 56 -11.79 -0.86 8.30
N LEU A 57 -11.48 -1.71 9.27
CA LEU A 57 -11.10 -1.32 10.62
C LEU A 57 -9.67 -1.77 10.89
N ASP A 58 -8.81 -0.88 11.38
CA ASP A 58 -7.48 -1.24 11.86
C ASP A 58 -7.18 -0.46 13.14
N ALA A 59 -6.43 -1.07 14.05
CA ALA A 59 -5.98 -0.42 15.29
C ALA A 59 -4.77 0.50 15.05
N HIS A 60 -4.18 0.48 13.85
CA HIS A 60 -2.99 1.20 13.47
C HIS A 60 -3.19 1.95 12.15
N SER A 61 -2.21 2.77 11.75
CA SER A 61 -2.20 3.35 10.40
C SER A 61 -2.22 2.26 9.33
N GLY A 62 -2.82 2.60 8.18
CA GLY A 62 -2.93 1.71 7.03
C GLY A 62 -1.59 1.17 6.52
N GLY A 63 -1.66 0.07 5.77
CA GLY A 63 -0.51 -0.62 5.18
C GLY A 63 -0.04 -1.83 5.98
N GLY A 64 -0.34 -1.90 7.29
CA GLY A 64 0.04 -3.01 8.16
C GLY A 64 1.54 -3.33 8.05
N ARG A 65 1.89 -4.61 7.89
CA ARG A 65 3.29 -5.06 7.70
C ARG A 65 3.92 -4.61 6.38
N ALA A 66 3.18 -4.00 5.47
CA ALA A 66 3.71 -3.45 4.23
C ALA A 66 3.79 -1.92 4.26
N ALA A 67 3.62 -1.31 5.42
CA ALA A 67 3.67 0.13 5.58
C ALA A 67 5.02 0.70 5.13
N VAL A 68 4.95 1.90 4.55
CA VAL A 68 6.09 2.72 4.19
C VAL A 68 6.01 3.97 5.06
N ARG A 69 7.02 4.18 5.89
CA ARG A 69 7.08 5.28 6.86
C ARG A 69 8.13 6.29 6.42
N ARG A 70 7.90 7.57 6.74
CA ARG A 70 8.95 8.59 6.66
C ARG A 70 9.56 8.74 8.04
N VAL A 71 10.86 8.48 8.15
CA VAL A 71 11.59 8.50 9.43
C VAL A 71 12.57 9.67 9.41
N ALA A 72 12.46 10.56 10.40
CA ALA A 72 13.37 11.69 10.54
C ALA A 72 14.81 11.21 10.79
N LEU A 73 15.77 11.83 10.13
CA LEU A 73 17.19 11.50 10.29
C LEU A 73 17.79 12.39 11.37
N SER A 74 18.22 11.79 12.49
CA SER A 74 18.81 12.50 13.62
C SER A 74 19.98 13.40 13.20
N GLY A 75 20.01 14.63 13.72
CA GLY A 75 21.06 15.61 13.41
C GLY A 75 20.94 16.27 12.03
N THR A 76 19.83 16.05 11.30
CA THR A 76 19.57 16.67 10.00
C THR A 76 18.13 17.19 9.92
N SER A 77 17.86 18.07 8.97
CA SER A 77 16.49 18.45 8.60
C SER A 77 15.82 17.47 7.63
N GLY A 78 16.47 16.33 7.33
CA GLY A 78 16.02 15.35 6.34
C GLY A 78 15.17 14.21 6.92
N ALA A 79 14.54 13.45 6.03
CA ALA A 79 13.82 12.23 6.36
C ALA A 79 14.10 11.12 5.34
N ALA A 80 14.25 9.90 5.81
CA ALA A 80 14.34 8.70 4.98
C ALA A 80 12.95 8.10 4.77
N VAL A 81 12.74 7.46 3.62
CA VAL A 81 11.58 6.60 3.39
C VAL A 81 11.98 5.18 3.76
N PHE A 82 11.34 4.64 4.79
CA PHE A 82 11.63 3.32 5.33
C PHE A 82 10.46 2.38 5.05
N ASN A 83 10.73 1.29 4.35
CA ASN A 83 9.76 0.22 4.15
C ASN A 83 9.90 -0.78 5.30
N ASP A 84 8.87 -0.90 6.15
CA ASP A 84 8.81 -1.87 7.27
C ASP A 84 8.59 -3.32 6.78
N GLY A 85 8.32 -3.48 5.48
CA GLY A 85 7.70 -4.66 4.90
C GLY A 85 8.35 -5.23 3.65
N PRO A 86 7.63 -6.10 2.93
CA PRO A 86 8.12 -6.76 1.72
C PRO A 86 8.63 -5.76 0.68
N ARG A 87 9.76 -6.10 0.04
CA ARG A 87 10.55 -5.20 -0.82
C ARG A 87 10.57 -5.61 -2.29
N ALA A 88 9.99 -6.76 -2.63
CA ALA A 88 9.96 -7.28 -3.98
C ALA A 88 8.56 -7.81 -4.31
N LEU A 89 8.17 -7.64 -5.57
CA LEU A 89 6.97 -8.20 -6.13
C LEU A 89 7.37 -9.30 -7.12
N TYR A 90 6.88 -10.51 -6.89
CA TYR A 90 7.07 -11.61 -7.83
C TYR A 90 6.23 -11.35 -9.09
N LEU A 91 6.90 -11.04 -10.19
CA LEU A 91 6.26 -10.84 -11.48
C LEU A 91 5.63 -12.16 -11.95
N GLY A 92 4.37 -12.10 -12.35
CA GLY A 92 3.58 -13.28 -12.71
C GLY A 92 3.01 -14.06 -11.52
N GLY A 93 3.32 -13.66 -10.28
CA GLY A 93 2.74 -14.25 -9.08
C GLY A 93 1.35 -13.70 -8.74
N PRO A 94 0.62 -14.32 -7.79
CA PRO A 94 -0.73 -13.92 -7.41
C PRO A 94 -0.85 -12.46 -6.95
N GLY A 95 0.15 -11.96 -6.23
CA GLY A 95 0.18 -10.55 -5.80
C GLY A 95 0.23 -9.57 -6.97
N HIS A 96 0.99 -9.88 -8.02
CA HIS A 96 1.04 -9.06 -9.23
C HIS A 96 -0.30 -9.07 -9.97
N GLU A 97 -0.96 -10.22 -10.05
CA GLU A 97 -2.26 -10.37 -10.69
C GLU A 97 -3.37 -9.60 -9.95
N VAL A 98 -3.36 -9.63 -8.61
CA VAL A 98 -4.28 -8.83 -7.78
C VAL A 98 -4.12 -7.34 -8.08
N LEU A 99 -2.89 -6.82 -8.02
CA LEU A 99 -2.62 -5.40 -8.27
C LEU A 99 -3.10 -4.99 -9.68
N ARG A 100 -2.84 -5.84 -10.68
CA ARG A 100 -3.33 -5.65 -12.05
C ARG A 100 -4.86 -5.56 -12.12
N ARG A 101 -5.59 -6.45 -11.44
CA ARG A 101 -7.07 -6.44 -11.40
C ARG A 101 -7.63 -5.21 -10.71
N LEU A 102 -6.91 -4.69 -9.73
CA LEU A 102 -7.24 -3.42 -9.06
C LEU A 102 -6.86 -2.18 -9.88
N GLY A 103 -6.22 -2.35 -11.05
CA GLY A 103 -5.75 -1.24 -11.89
C GLY A 103 -4.45 -0.59 -11.39
N ILE A 104 -3.81 -1.18 -10.38
CA ILE A 104 -2.55 -0.69 -9.81
C ILE A 104 -1.40 -1.23 -10.65
N ARG A 105 -0.55 -0.32 -11.16
CA ARG A 105 0.65 -0.66 -11.93
C ARG A 105 1.90 -0.41 -11.10
N PRO A 106 2.53 -1.44 -10.51
CA PRO A 106 3.74 -1.27 -9.73
C PRO A 106 4.89 -0.80 -10.61
N ARG A 107 5.63 0.22 -10.16
CA ARG A 107 6.89 0.66 -10.78
C ARG A 107 8.08 0.09 -10.03
N GLY A 108 9.11 -0.31 -10.77
CA GLY A 108 10.34 -0.84 -10.19
C GLY A 108 11.25 -1.46 -11.24
N HIS A 109 12.41 -1.93 -10.79
CA HIS A 109 13.39 -2.59 -11.63
C HIS A 109 13.54 -4.05 -11.20
N LYS A 110 13.80 -4.94 -12.17
CA LYS A 110 14.23 -6.31 -11.86
C LYS A 110 15.64 -6.24 -11.26
N PRO A 111 15.89 -6.86 -10.11
CA PRO A 111 17.25 -6.91 -9.56
C PRO A 111 18.21 -7.55 -10.56
N PRO A 112 19.46 -7.05 -10.68
CA PRO A 112 20.46 -7.72 -11.48
C PRO A 112 20.76 -9.09 -10.86
N THR A 113 20.53 -10.16 -11.61
CA THR A 113 20.75 -11.55 -11.15
C THR A 113 22.08 -12.12 -11.65
N ARG A 114 22.87 -11.35 -12.41
CA ARG A 114 24.18 -11.80 -12.87
C ARG A 114 25.14 -11.85 -11.68
N GLY A 115 25.66 -13.04 -11.38
CA GLY A 115 26.58 -13.27 -10.26
C GLY A 115 25.91 -13.42 -8.90
N SER A 116 24.58 -13.35 -8.80
CA SER A 116 23.87 -13.66 -7.55
C SER A 116 23.82 -15.17 -7.32
N ARG A 117 24.09 -15.61 -6.09
CA ARG A 117 23.94 -17.01 -5.67
C ARG A 117 22.63 -17.16 -4.90
N VAL A 118 21.76 -18.06 -5.36
CA VAL A 118 20.55 -18.47 -4.63
C VAL A 118 20.82 -19.87 -4.09
N SER A 119 20.70 -20.06 -2.77
CA SER A 119 20.65 -21.39 -2.15
C SER A 119 19.22 -21.61 -1.69
N LEU A 120 18.64 -22.74 -2.09
CA LEU A 120 17.37 -23.23 -1.56
C LEU A 120 17.65 -24.15 -0.36
#